data_AF-A0A7R7WL37-F1
#
_entry.id   AF-A0A7R7WL37-F1
#
_cell.length_a   1.000
_cell.length_b   1.000
_cell.length_c   1.000
_cell.angle_alpha   90.00
_cell.angle_beta   90.00
_cell.angle_gamma   90.00
#
_symmetry.space_group_name_H-M   'P 1'
#
loop_
_entity.id
_entity.type
_entity.pdbx_description
1 polymer ?
#
loop_
_entity_poly.entity_id
_entity_poly.type
_entity_poly.pdbx_seq_one_letter_code
_entity_poly.pdbx_strand_id
1 'polypeptide(L)'
;MERAKAYEKHRSLIFRLFVTEGLTHEQAKLEFEKLVLESRLTMNQWKTLLRNLRIYKNIRGESAADAQTILSQTPDDGHCLIFQNGVLQDNHDIAQHSRRKQKEPKKKKKATSSKTKRISLPFNITALSNPSTFRDFQYLLFATRIHFECSFDTGKWAPNHQGLYARSPDFQAQVMVLSKLHNRIFHALKHLREGQNDKAQELLQETFPLHRSVVRCSHHRQIPDILGILVMVWRSGNKKLQHSIRDDLVALAAQSLPQNDPRRLMLESLGRLDLDQIRPLYLAFDAYCRSLWMERASGSIIKAYISYNQAHFPRTDEGGFYSLYEGMTLGSIQNTLAQVDAELERYSHENMLLWHTAIQYLWSRRRYTEMSYICAHLSKRINQLGTDFDYTQNRQLNQDAATTFLLLGLSYEVLGYPYSARLEFEHAAQLRDKVISTDMWDPTRKAALDKWVEIDRRIGETHTATISSSLIKKMYRTGSSADERVPAPPATT
;
A
#
# COMPACT_ATOMS: atom_id res chain seq x y z
N MET A 1 -27.30 18.60 -15.24
CA MET A 1 -26.85 17.57 -14.27
C MET A 1 -27.16 16.16 -14.74
N GLU A 2 -28.39 15.87 -15.16
CA GLU A 2 -28.82 14.50 -15.55
C GLU A 2 -27.95 13.84 -16.63
N ARG A 3 -27.53 14.58 -17.67
CA ARG A 3 -26.60 14.04 -18.68
C ARG A 3 -25.22 13.70 -18.12
N ALA A 4 -24.65 14.50 -17.23
CA ALA A 4 -23.33 14.17 -16.66
C ALA A 4 -23.40 12.84 -15.88
N LYS A 5 -24.50 12.62 -15.15
CA LYS A 5 -24.76 11.37 -14.42
C LYS A 5 -24.87 10.16 -15.37
N ALA A 6 -25.49 10.31 -16.53
CA ALA A 6 -25.60 9.24 -17.54
C ALA A 6 -24.25 8.85 -18.16
N TYR A 7 -23.34 9.82 -18.31
CA TYR A 7 -22.02 9.65 -18.93
C TYR A 7 -20.89 9.39 -17.93
N GLU A 8 -21.18 9.36 -16.61
CA GLU A 8 -20.17 9.14 -15.57
C GLU A 8 -19.44 7.79 -15.74
N LYS A 9 -20.17 6.74 -16.18
CA LYS A 9 -19.61 5.42 -16.53
C LYS A 9 -18.54 5.47 -17.63
N HIS A 10 -18.51 6.53 -18.42
CA HIS A 10 -17.56 6.71 -19.53
C HIS A 10 -16.47 7.74 -19.23
N ARG A 11 -16.42 8.27 -18.01
CA ARG A 11 -15.52 9.37 -17.63
C ARG A 11 -14.05 9.04 -17.89
N SER A 12 -13.62 7.81 -17.63
CA SER A 12 -12.25 7.36 -17.92
C SER A 12 -11.93 7.29 -19.42
N LEU A 13 -12.89 6.87 -20.25
CA LEU A 13 -12.72 6.83 -21.71
C LEU A 13 -12.61 8.24 -22.28
N ILE A 14 -13.50 9.14 -21.84
CA ILE A 14 -13.48 10.55 -22.22
C ILE A 14 -12.14 11.20 -21.83
N PHE A 15 -11.66 10.91 -20.62
CA PHE A 15 -10.36 11.38 -20.16
C PHE A 15 -9.21 10.85 -21.02
N ARG A 16 -9.23 9.56 -21.37
CA ARG A 16 -8.21 8.95 -22.24
C ARG A 16 -8.11 9.67 -23.58
N LEU A 17 -9.24 9.77 -24.29
CA LEU A 17 -9.30 10.35 -25.62
C LEU A 17 -8.90 11.84 -25.61
N PHE A 18 -9.45 12.60 -24.65
CA PHE A 18 -9.30 14.07 -24.67
C PHE A 18 -8.01 14.58 -24.02
N VAL A 19 -7.55 13.92 -22.94
CA VAL A 19 -6.39 14.39 -22.16
C VAL A 19 -5.13 13.61 -22.54
N THR A 20 -5.16 12.28 -22.45
CA THR A 20 -3.93 11.47 -22.57
C THR A 20 -3.55 11.15 -24.02
N GLU A 21 -4.51 10.94 -24.91
CA GLU A 21 -4.24 10.80 -26.35
C GLU A 21 -4.06 12.17 -27.04
N GLY A 22 -4.35 13.25 -26.32
CA GLY A 22 -4.08 14.61 -26.80
C GLY A 22 -4.95 15.06 -27.98
N LEU A 23 -6.05 14.36 -28.28
CA LEU A 23 -6.96 14.68 -29.38
C LEU A 23 -7.55 16.10 -29.22
N THR A 24 -7.98 16.69 -30.34
CA THR A 24 -8.78 17.93 -30.32
C THR A 24 -10.18 17.65 -29.75
N HIS A 25 -10.94 18.71 -29.43
CA HIS A 25 -12.31 18.52 -28.96
C HIS A 25 -13.17 17.75 -29.98
N GLU A 26 -13.00 18.05 -31.26
CA GLU A 26 -13.72 17.46 -32.37
C GLU A 26 -13.33 16.00 -32.57
N GLN A 27 -12.02 15.70 -32.58
CA GLN A 27 -11.51 14.33 -32.70
C GLN A 27 -11.93 13.46 -31.51
N ALA A 28 -11.73 13.92 -30.28
CA ALA A 28 -12.09 13.17 -29.08
C ALA A 28 -13.59 12.86 -29.03
N LYS A 29 -14.44 13.81 -29.43
CA LYS A 29 -15.88 13.61 -29.53
C LYS A 29 -16.24 12.56 -30.58
N LEU A 30 -15.67 12.64 -31.78
CA LEU A 30 -15.94 11.69 -32.86
C LEU A 30 -15.52 10.28 -32.47
N GLU A 31 -14.33 10.11 -31.90
CA GLU A 31 -13.87 8.80 -31.42
C GLU A 31 -14.73 8.28 -30.26
N PHE A 32 -15.13 9.15 -29.34
CA PHE A 32 -16.04 8.79 -28.26
C PHE A 32 -17.40 8.29 -28.80
N GLU A 33 -18.00 9.00 -29.77
CA GLU A 33 -19.28 8.63 -30.39
C GLU A 33 -19.19 7.31 -31.17
N LYS A 34 -18.05 7.01 -31.80
CA LYS A 34 -17.80 5.70 -32.44
C LYS A 34 -17.79 4.55 -31.44
N LEU A 35 -17.21 4.77 -30.26
CA LEU A 35 -17.01 3.72 -29.26
C LEU A 35 -18.24 3.46 -28.37
N VAL A 36 -19.07 4.48 -28.12
CA VAL A 36 -20.11 4.40 -27.10
C VAL A 36 -21.53 4.16 -27.65
N LEU A 37 -21.75 4.28 -28.96
CA LEU A 37 -23.06 4.03 -29.62
C LEU A 37 -24.25 4.78 -28.97
N GLU A 38 -24.00 5.87 -28.23
CA GLU A 38 -25.01 6.74 -27.62
C GLU A 38 -25.33 7.94 -28.54
N SER A 39 -26.41 8.69 -28.24
CA SER A 39 -26.88 9.81 -29.07
C SER A 39 -25.77 10.82 -29.39
N ARG A 40 -25.65 11.21 -30.67
CA ARG A 40 -24.67 12.21 -31.14
C ARG A 40 -24.81 13.52 -30.35
N LEU A 41 -23.72 13.96 -29.74
CA LEU A 41 -23.64 15.21 -29.01
C LEU A 41 -23.40 16.36 -29.99
N THR A 42 -23.86 17.57 -29.66
CA THR A 42 -23.34 18.78 -30.32
C THR A 42 -22.02 19.20 -29.67
N MET A 43 -21.21 20.05 -30.33
CA MET A 43 -19.96 20.53 -29.73
C MET A 43 -20.16 21.29 -28.41
N ASN A 44 -21.26 22.04 -28.29
CA ASN A 44 -21.60 22.73 -27.05
C ASN A 44 -21.97 21.76 -25.93
N GLN A 45 -22.66 20.66 -26.27
CA GLN A 45 -22.98 19.60 -25.32
C GLN A 45 -21.72 18.85 -24.88
N TRP A 46 -20.80 18.54 -25.80
CA TRP A 46 -19.51 17.93 -25.50
C TRP A 46 -18.65 18.78 -24.55
N LYS A 47 -18.47 20.08 -24.86
CA LYS A 47 -17.73 21.01 -23.99
C LYS A 47 -18.38 21.16 -22.61
N THR A 48 -19.72 21.19 -22.56
CA THR A 48 -20.46 21.22 -21.29
C THR A 48 -20.31 19.92 -20.51
N LEU A 49 -20.30 18.77 -21.18
CA LEU A 49 -20.07 17.46 -20.58
C LEU A 49 -18.69 17.40 -19.93
N LEU A 50 -17.63 17.75 -20.66
CA LEU A 50 -16.25 17.79 -20.14
C LEU A 50 -16.14 18.65 -18.87
N ARG A 51 -16.74 19.85 -18.90
CA ARG A 51 -16.78 20.76 -17.74
C ARG A 51 -17.51 20.13 -16.55
N ASN A 52 -18.65 19.50 -16.78
CA ASN A 52 -19.44 18.86 -15.72
C ASN A 52 -18.72 17.64 -15.12
N LEU A 53 -18.02 16.86 -15.94
CA LEU A 53 -17.15 15.74 -15.52
C LEU A 53 -15.81 16.20 -14.94
N ARG A 54 -15.57 17.52 -14.90
CA ARG A 54 -14.35 18.18 -14.43
C ARG A 54 -13.08 17.73 -15.17
N ILE A 55 -13.20 17.41 -16.45
CA ILE A 55 -12.09 17.02 -17.33
C ILE A 55 -11.58 18.26 -18.07
N TYR A 56 -10.33 18.63 -17.81
CA TYR A 56 -9.67 19.77 -18.42
C TYR A 56 -8.28 19.35 -18.92
N LYS A 57 -7.93 19.80 -20.13
CA LYS A 57 -6.65 19.47 -20.76
C LYS A 57 -5.48 20.28 -20.18
N ASN A 58 -5.70 21.57 -19.94
CA ASN A 58 -4.65 22.50 -19.48
C ASN A 58 -5.13 23.31 -18.28
N ILE A 59 -4.22 23.58 -17.35
CA ILE A 59 -4.40 24.60 -16.31
C ILE A 59 -4.47 26.01 -16.94
N ARG A 60 -5.32 26.88 -16.40
CA ARG A 60 -5.53 28.25 -16.91
C ARG A 60 -5.82 29.22 -15.77
N GLY A 61 -5.72 30.51 -16.05
CA GLY A 61 -6.21 31.56 -15.14
C GLY A 61 -5.39 31.68 -13.84
N GLU A 62 -6.10 31.91 -12.73
CA GLU A 62 -5.54 32.02 -11.37
C GLU A 62 -4.98 30.69 -10.86
N SER A 63 -5.60 29.55 -11.18
CA SER A 63 -5.11 28.24 -10.75
C SER A 63 -3.70 27.95 -11.28
N ALA A 64 -3.36 28.46 -12.48
CA ALA A 64 -2.00 28.38 -13.01
C ALA A 64 -1.00 29.23 -12.22
N ALA A 65 -1.42 30.39 -11.70
CA ALA A 65 -0.58 31.23 -10.85
C ALA A 65 -0.40 30.61 -9.45
N ASP A 66 -1.45 30.02 -8.89
CA ASP A 66 -1.40 29.28 -7.62
C ASP A 66 -0.47 28.07 -7.74
N ALA A 67 -0.62 27.28 -8.81
CA ALA A 67 0.24 26.15 -9.11
C ALA A 67 1.70 26.58 -9.27
N GLN A 68 1.98 27.70 -9.95
CA GLN A 68 3.34 28.22 -10.06
C GLN A 68 3.92 28.63 -8.70
N THR A 69 3.11 29.27 -7.86
CA THR A 69 3.53 29.66 -6.50
C THR A 69 3.90 28.41 -5.69
N ILE A 70 3.08 27.36 -5.78
CA ILE A 70 3.36 26.06 -5.16
C ILE A 70 4.68 25.46 -5.68
N LEU A 71 4.92 25.49 -6.99
CA LEU A 71 6.17 24.98 -7.57
C LEU A 71 7.38 25.75 -7.06
N SER A 72 7.31 27.08 -6.97
CA SER A 72 8.41 27.90 -6.46
C SER A 72 8.72 27.70 -4.97
N GLN A 73 7.77 27.15 -4.20
CA GLN A 73 7.92 26.81 -2.79
C GLN A 73 8.27 25.33 -2.57
N THR A 74 8.49 24.57 -3.64
CA THR A 74 8.91 23.17 -3.53
C THR A 74 10.43 23.16 -3.34
N PRO A 75 10.96 22.51 -2.28
CA PRO A 75 12.40 22.37 -2.08
C PRO A 75 13.10 21.74 -3.30
N ASP A 76 14.36 22.10 -3.55
CA ASP A 76 15.12 21.64 -4.72
C ASP A 76 15.31 20.11 -4.77
N ASP A 77 15.36 19.47 -3.60
CA ASP A 77 15.46 18.02 -3.43
C ASP A 77 14.10 17.30 -3.44
N GLY A 78 13.00 18.07 -3.41
CA GLY A 78 11.63 17.58 -3.42
C GLY A 78 10.96 17.66 -4.79
N HIS A 79 9.81 16.99 -4.91
CA HIS A 79 8.89 17.17 -6.03
C HIS A 79 7.49 17.45 -5.49
N CYS A 80 6.59 17.95 -6.34
CA CYS A 80 5.18 17.98 -5.98
C CYS A 80 4.29 17.57 -7.15
N LEU A 81 3.21 16.86 -6.82
CA LEU A 81 2.13 16.57 -7.74
C LEU A 81 1.07 17.65 -7.58
N ILE A 82 0.75 18.35 -8.67
CA ILE A 82 -0.25 19.41 -8.69
C ILE A 82 -1.48 18.91 -9.43
N PHE A 83 -2.62 18.96 -8.77
CA PHE A 83 -3.90 18.56 -9.33
C PHE A 83 -4.81 19.76 -9.49
N GLN A 84 -5.37 19.88 -10.68
CA GLN A 84 -6.40 20.86 -10.98
C GLN A 84 -7.72 20.13 -11.19
N ASN A 85 -8.72 20.40 -10.34
CA ASN A 85 -9.99 19.67 -10.35
C ASN A 85 -9.80 18.13 -10.32
N GLY A 86 -8.72 17.69 -9.65
CA GLY A 86 -8.28 16.30 -9.52
C GLY A 86 -7.77 15.64 -10.81
N VAL A 87 -7.27 16.42 -11.76
CA VAL A 87 -6.45 15.96 -12.90
C VAL A 87 -5.00 16.41 -12.65
N LEU A 88 -4.04 15.49 -12.70
CA LEU A 88 -2.61 15.79 -12.55
C LEU A 88 -2.18 16.76 -13.67
N GLN A 89 -1.42 17.80 -13.33
CA GLN A 89 -0.89 18.78 -14.27
C GLN A 89 0.62 18.57 -14.46
N ASP A 90 1.12 18.87 -15.65
CA ASP A 90 2.56 18.82 -15.93
C ASP A 90 3.25 20.06 -15.35
N ASN A 91 4.24 19.85 -14.50
CA ASN A 91 5.00 20.91 -13.84
C ASN A 91 5.78 21.77 -14.85
N HIS A 92 6.21 21.20 -15.98
CA HIS A 92 6.85 21.92 -17.06
C HIS A 92 5.86 22.86 -17.76
N ASP A 93 4.66 22.39 -18.05
CA ASP A 93 3.61 23.20 -18.68
C ASP A 93 3.17 24.37 -17.78
N ILE A 94 3.06 24.14 -16.46
CA ILE A 94 2.80 25.20 -15.48
C ILE A 94 3.89 26.28 -15.55
N ALA A 95 5.16 25.86 -15.51
CA ALA A 95 6.31 26.77 -15.58
C ALA A 95 6.36 27.56 -16.90
N GLN A 96 6.13 26.91 -18.04
CA GLN A 96 6.08 27.57 -19.34
C GLN A 96 4.94 28.58 -19.43
N HIS A 97 3.74 28.21 -18.96
CA HIS A 97 2.57 29.09 -19.00
C HIS A 97 2.77 30.35 -18.15
N SER A 98 3.43 30.24 -16.98
CA SER A 98 3.81 31.38 -16.15
C SER A 98 4.73 32.35 -16.90
N ARG A 99 5.80 31.84 -17.55
CA ARG A 99 6.74 32.65 -18.34
C ARG A 99 6.08 33.40 -19.49
N ARG A 100 5.08 32.79 -20.15
CA ARG A 100 4.32 33.42 -21.25
C ARG A 100 3.42 34.56 -20.75
N LYS A 101 2.76 34.39 -19.59
CA LYS A 101 1.84 35.39 -19.04
C LYS A 101 2.52 36.60 -18.39
N GLN A 102 3.78 36.52 -17.98
CA GLN A 102 4.54 37.71 -17.56
C GLN A 102 4.64 38.77 -18.69
N LYS A 103 4.35 38.39 -19.94
CA LYS A 103 4.41 39.27 -21.12
C LYS A 103 3.06 39.87 -21.57
N GLU A 104 1.92 39.53 -20.94
CA GLU A 104 0.60 40.00 -21.37
C GLU A 104 -0.16 40.81 -20.29
N PRO A 105 -0.77 41.96 -20.63
CA PRO A 105 -1.54 42.77 -19.67
C PRO A 105 -2.83 42.08 -19.22
N LYS A 106 -3.09 42.15 -17.90
CA LYS A 106 -4.20 41.45 -17.22
C LYS A 106 -5.57 41.99 -17.61
N LYS A 107 -6.38 41.22 -18.36
CA LYS A 107 -7.85 41.35 -18.33
C LYS A 107 -8.42 40.46 -17.21
N LYS A 108 -8.96 41.07 -16.16
CA LYS A 108 -9.66 40.37 -15.06
C LYS A 108 -10.90 39.66 -15.63
N LYS A 109 -10.84 38.34 -15.79
CA LYS A 109 -12.04 37.50 -16.00
C LYS A 109 -12.48 36.95 -14.65
N LYS A 110 -13.80 36.90 -14.41
CA LYS A 110 -14.43 36.37 -13.19
C LYS A 110 -13.86 34.98 -12.86
N ALA A 111 -13.39 34.85 -11.62
CA ALA A 111 -12.85 33.62 -11.04
C ALA A 111 -13.92 32.52 -11.07
N THR A 112 -13.54 31.36 -11.60
CA THR A 112 -14.23 30.11 -11.30
C THR A 112 -13.42 29.45 -10.20
N SER A 113 -14.00 29.30 -9.01
CA SER A 113 -13.31 28.69 -7.88
C SER A 113 -12.92 27.26 -8.25
N SER A 114 -11.62 27.06 -8.48
CA SER A 114 -11.09 25.78 -8.90
C SER A 114 -10.04 25.40 -7.86
N LYS A 115 -10.27 24.30 -7.14
CA LYS A 115 -9.42 23.90 -6.02
C LYS A 115 -8.15 23.24 -6.57
N THR A 116 -7.04 23.99 -6.59
CA THR A 116 -5.70 23.44 -6.83
C THR A 116 -5.30 22.62 -5.60
N LYS A 117 -4.85 21.38 -5.81
CA LYS A 117 -4.38 20.50 -4.75
C LYS A 117 -2.90 20.17 -4.96
N ARG A 118 -2.11 20.30 -3.90
CA ARG A 118 -0.69 19.93 -3.85
C ARG A 118 -0.54 18.62 -3.09
N ILE A 119 0.28 17.72 -3.60
CA ILE A 119 0.84 16.60 -2.83
C ILE A 119 2.36 16.73 -2.89
N SER A 120 2.99 17.00 -1.74
CA SER A 120 4.44 17.08 -1.63
C SER A 120 5.06 15.69 -1.62
N LEU A 121 6.17 15.52 -2.33
CA LEU A 121 6.96 14.32 -2.37
C LEU A 121 8.36 14.63 -1.83
N PRO A 122 8.86 13.91 -0.81
CA PRO A 122 10.19 14.15 -0.21
C PRO A 122 11.32 13.56 -1.08
N PHE A 123 11.09 13.42 -2.37
CA PHE A 123 12.03 12.87 -3.35
C PHE A 123 11.71 13.43 -4.72
N ASN A 124 12.71 13.46 -5.60
CA ASN A 124 12.53 13.87 -6.98
C ASN A 124 12.02 12.71 -7.85
N ILE A 125 11.12 13.01 -8.80
CA ILE A 125 10.59 12.06 -9.77
C ILE A 125 10.85 12.56 -11.20
N THR A 126 12.07 12.31 -11.67
CA THR A 126 12.51 12.70 -13.02
C THR A 126 11.76 11.96 -14.12
N ALA A 127 11.23 10.77 -13.84
CA ALA A 127 10.44 9.97 -14.79
C ALA A 127 9.21 10.74 -15.34
N LEU A 128 8.63 11.66 -14.56
CA LEU A 128 7.49 12.47 -14.99
C LEU A 128 7.86 13.60 -15.95
N SER A 129 9.16 13.85 -16.19
CA SER A 129 9.60 14.75 -17.27
C SER A 129 9.50 14.10 -18.66
N ASN A 130 9.37 12.76 -18.74
CA ASN A 130 9.07 12.08 -19.99
C ASN A 130 7.57 12.21 -20.32
N PRO A 131 7.20 12.77 -21.49
CA PRO A 131 5.79 12.99 -21.82
C PRO A 131 4.93 11.72 -21.91
N SER A 132 5.51 10.58 -22.31
CA SER A 132 4.76 9.32 -22.35
C SER A 132 4.49 8.82 -20.94
N THR A 133 5.55 8.69 -20.12
CA THR A 133 5.45 8.25 -18.72
C THR A 133 4.50 9.15 -17.93
N PHE A 134 4.54 10.47 -18.13
CA PHE A 134 3.62 11.40 -17.50
C PHE A 134 2.16 11.10 -17.87
N ARG A 135 1.84 10.88 -19.15
CA ARG A 135 0.46 10.62 -19.61
C ARG A 135 -0.06 9.27 -19.10
N ASP A 136 0.78 8.24 -19.11
CA ASP A 136 0.43 6.92 -18.59
C ASP A 136 0.20 6.96 -17.07
N PHE A 137 1.06 7.68 -16.35
CA PHE A 137 0.89 7.89 -14.91
C PHE A 137 -0.34 8.74 -14.59
N GLN A 138 -0.56 9.83 -15.33
CA GLN A 138 -1.75 10.68 -15.22
C GLN A 138 -3.05 9.87 -15.43
N TYR A 139 -3.06 8.95 -16.40
CA TYR A 139 -4.19 8.06 -16.65
C TYR A 139 -4.43 7.11 -15.47
N LEU A 140 -3.37 6.50 -14.94
CA LEU A 140 -3.44 5.63 -13.76
C LEU A 140 -4.05 6.39 -12.57
N LEU A 141 -3.55 7.58 -12.24
CA LEU A 141 -4.07 8.38 -11.12
C LEU A 141 -5.55 8.77 -11.33
N PHE A 142 -5.95 9.09 -12.56
CA PHE A 142 -7.34 9.43 -12.84
C PHE A 142 -8.28 8.23 -12.67
N ALA A 143 -7.89 7.05 -13.14
CA ALA A 143 -8.65 5.81 -12.93
C ALA A 143 -8.74 5.47 -11.43
N THR A 144 -7.66 5.63 -10.68
CA THR A 144 -7.64 5.44 -9.22
C THR A 144 -8.59 6.39 -8.51
N ARG A 145 -8.63 7.66 -8.92
CA ARG A 145 -9.58 8.61 -8.36
C ARG A 145 -11.03 8.18 -8.54
N ILE A 146 -11.39 7.74 -9.75
CA ILE A 146 -12.75 7.25 -10.02
C ILE A 146 -13.06 6.03 -9.16
N HIS A 147 -12.13 5.09 -9.02
CA HIS A 147 -12.29 3.93 -8.14
C HIS A 147 -12.55 4.34 -6.68
N PHE A 148 -11.79 5.31 -6.17
CA PHE A 148 -11.97 5.84 -4.81
C PHE A 148 -13.30 6.58 -4.65
N GLU A 149 -13.64 7.49 -5.57
CA GLU A 149 -14.91 8.21 -5.57
C GLU A 149 -16.09 7.23 -5.57
N CYS A 150 -16.13 6.29 -6.53
CA CYS A 150 -17.19 5.27 -6.58
C CYS A 150 -17.23 4.42 -5.31
N SER A 151 -16.10 3.95 -4.79
CA SER A 151 -16.09 3.05 -3.63
C SER A 151 -16.55 3.73 -2.33
N PHE A 152 -16.25 5.01 -2.14
CA PHE A 152 -16.80 5.78 -1.03
C PHE A 152 -18.27 6.14 -1.26
N ASP A 153 -18.62 6.64 -2.45
CA ASP A 153 -19.98 7.14 -2.74
C ASP A 153 -21.03 6.02 -2.74
N THR A 154 -20.66 4.77 -3.08
CA THR A 154 -21.55 3.61 -2.97
C THR A 154 -21.51 2.92 -1.59
N GLY A 155 -20.81 3.50 -0.61
CA GLY A 155 -20.66 2.91 0.73
C GLY A 155 -19.86 1.61 0.77
N LYS A 156 -19.12 1.28 -0.31
CA LYS A 156 -18.32 0.06 -0.39
C LYS A 156 -17.18 0.09 0.63
N TRP A 157 -16.53 1.23 0.83
CA TRP A 157 -15.60 1.45 1.94
C TRP A 157 -16.28 2.27 3.02
N ALA A 158 -17.30 1.69 3.67
CA ALA A 158 -17.92 2.30 4.84
C ALA A 158 -17.11 2.01 6.12
N PRO A 159 -17.21 2.89 7.14
CA PRO A 159 -16.66 2.60 8.46
C PRO A 159 -17.50 1.53 9.18
N ASN A 160 -16.84 0.70 9.99
CA ASN A 160 -17.50 -0.18 10.96
C ASN A 160 -17.98 0.61 12.19
N HIS A 161 -18.54 -0.08 13.19
CA HIS A 161 -19.02 0.52 14.44
C HIS A 161 -17.94 1.27 15.24
N GLN A 162 -16.65 0.95 15.04
CA GLN A 162 -15.53 1.66 15.67
C GLN A 162 -15.02 2.84 14.83
N GLY A 163 -15.60 3.10 13.65
CA GLY A 163 -15.12 4.14 12.74
C GLY A 163 -13.96 3.71 11.84
N LEU A 164 -13.65 2.41 11.76
CA LEU A 164 -12.58 1.86 10.92
C LEU A 164 -13.11 1.43 9.56
N TYR A 165 -12.46 1.87 8.49
CA TYR A 165 -12.90 1.69 7.12
C TYR A 165 -12.35 0.40 6.51
N ALA A 166 -13.09 -0.18 5.56
CA ALA A 166 -12.69 -1.40 4.84
C ALA A 166 -12.34 -2.58 5.77
N ARG A 167 -13.17 -2.76 6.82
CA ARG A 167 -13.03 -3.83 7.83
C ARG A 167 -14.05 -4.96 7.72
N SER A 168 -14.86 -5.00 6.65
CA SER A 168 -15.77 -6.14 6.45
C SER A 168 -14.98 -7.44 6.23
N PRO A 169 -15.58 -8.61 6.50
CA PRO A 169 -14.93 -9.90 6.25
C PRO A 169 -14.40 -10.05 4.82
N ASP A 170 -15.15 -9.55 3.83
CA ASP A 170 -14.73 -9.55 2.42
C ASP A 170 -13.45 -8.75 2.18
N PHE A 171 -13.27 -7.61 2.83
CA PHE A 171 -12.06 -6.81 2.70
C PHE A 171 -10.89 -7.41 3.46
N GLN A 172 -11.13 -7.98 4.64
CA GLN A 172 -10.12 -8.73 5.39
C GLN A 172 -9.59 -9.90 4.55
N ALA A 173 -10.48 -10.66 3.89
CA ALA A 173 -10.10 -11.74 2.99
C ALA A 173 -9.28 -11.23 1.79
N GLN A 174 -9.66 -10.08 1.19
CA GLN A 174 -8.87 -9.48 0.10
C GLN A 174 -7.47 -9.05 0.56
N VAL A 175 -7.35 -8.45 1.74
CA VAL A 175 -6.06 -8.05 2.33
C VAL A 175 -5.20 -9.28 2.61
N MET A 176 -5.78 -10.36 3.11
CA MET A 176 -5.07 -11.63 3.30
C MET A 176 -4.52 -12.18 1.98
N VAL A 177 -5.30 -12.15 0.89
CA VAL A 177 -4.83 -12.59 -0.44
C VAL A 177 -3.66 -11.73 -0.91
N LEU A 178 -3.75 -10.39 -0.78
CA LEU A 178 -2.66 -9.48 -1.11
C LEU A 178 -1.40 -9.74 -0.27
N SER A 179 -1.56 -9.95 1.04
CA SER A 179 -0.46 -10.29 1.95
C SER A 179 0.17 -11.63 1.60
N LYS A 180 -0.63 -12.64 1.25
CA LYS A 180 -0.15 -13.97 0.85
C LYS A 180 0.67 -13.89 -0.44
N LEU A 181 0.19 -13.15 -1.44
CA LEU A 181 0.92 -12.89 -2.68
C LEU A 181 2.27 -12.23 -2.38
N HIS A 182 2.27 -11.14 -1.61
CA HIS A 182 3.49 -10.43 -1.22
C HIS A 182 4.51 -11.34 -0.53
N ASN A 183 4.08 -12.07 0.51
CA ASN A 183 4.97 -12.89 1.33
C ASN A 183 5.57 -14.05 0.53
N ARG A 184 4.78 -14.70 -0.34
CA ARG A 184 5.31 -15.78 -1.18
C ARG A 184 6.37 -15.28 -2.16
N ILE A 185 6.15 -14.14 -2.80
CA ILE A 185 7.16 -13.53 -3.67
C ILE A 185 8.40 -13.13 -2.86
N PHE A 186 8.23 -12.49 -1.70
CA PHE A 186 9.34 -12.14 -0.82
C PHE A 186 10.21 -13.36 -0.45
N HIS A 187 9.58 -14.47 -0.07
CA HIS A 187 10.28 -15.71 0.26
C HIS A 187 10.92 -16.37 -0.97
N ALA A 188 10.25 -16.40 -2.12
CA ALA A 188 10.83 -16.89 -3.36
C ALA A 188 12.09 -16.10 -3.75
N LEU A 189 12.05 -14.77 -3.67
CA LEU A 189 13.21 -13.91 -3.91
C LEU A 189 14.34 -14.15 -2.90
N LYS A 190 14.01 -14.48 -1.65
CA LYS A 190 15.01 -14.89 -0.66
C LYS A 190 15.69 -16.20 -1.06
N HIS A 191 14.92 -17.22 -1.45
CA HIS A 191 15.48 -18.50 -1.92
C HIS A 191 16.34 -18.36 -3.18
N LEU A 192 15.95 -17.50 -4.13
CA LEU A 192 16.78 -17.18 -5.30
C LEU A 192 18.13 -16.57 -4.90
N ARG A 193 18.15 -15.62 -3.95
CA ARG A 193 19.41 -15.04 -3.44
C ARG A 193 20.30 -16.07 -2.74
N GLU A 194 19.70 -17.08 -2.13
CA GLU A 194 20.39 -18.18 -1.46
C GLU A 194 20.78 -19.33 -2.41
N GLY A 195 20.54 -19.19 -3.72
CA GLY A 195 20.84 -20.22 -4.74
C GLY A 195 19.88 -21.42 -4.71
N GLN A 196 18.78 -21.35 -3.97
CA GLN A 196 17.79 -22.42 -3.82
C GLN A 196 16.68 -22.30 -4.88
N ASN A 197 17.05 -22.45 -6.16
CA ASN A 197 16.16 -22.18 -7.29
C ASN A 197 14.91 -23.06 -7.32
N ASP A 198 15.02 -24.34 -6.98
CA ASP A 198 13.87 -25.28 -7.00
C ASP A 198 12.77 -24.83 -6.01
N LYS A 199 13.17 -24.50 -4.78
CA LYS A 199 12.24 -23.98 -3.75
C LYS A 199 11.63 -22.65 -4.13
N ALA A 200 12.41 -21.77 -4.77
CA ALA A 200 11.88 -20.52 -5.28
C ALA A 200 10.84 -20.76 -6.37
N GLN A 201 11.09 -21.69 -7.27
CA GLN A 201 10.20 -22.02 -8.38
C GLN A 201 8.88 -22.64 -7.88
N GLU A 202 8.94 -23.55 -6.91
CA GLU A 202 7.77 -24.13 -6.24
C GLU A 202 6.88 -23.03 -5.65
N LEU A 203 7.48 -22.12 -4.87
CA LEU A 203 6.75 -20.98 -4.30
C LEU A 203 6.12 -20.09 -5.38
N LEU A 204 6.82 -19.82 -6.48
CA LEU A 204 6.31 -19.00 -7.59
C LEU A 204 5.15 -19.68 -8.32
N GLN A 205 5.21 -20.99 -8.57
CA GLN A 205 4.15 -21.76 -9.21
C GLN A 205 2.86 -21.73 -8.38
N GLU A 206 2.95 -21.85 -7.06
CA GLU A 206 1.79 -21.72 -6.19
C GLU A 206 1.31 -20.26 -6.04
N THR A 207 2.13 -19.28 -6.42
CA THR A 207 1.82 -17.86 -6.27
C THR A 207 0.96 -17.34 -7.42
N PHE A 208 1.25 -17.73 -8.66
CA PHE A 208 0.53 -17.24 -9.84
C PHE A 208 -1.00 -17.46 -9.81
N PRO A 209 -1.53 -18.58 -9.28
CA PRO A 209 -2.97 -18.73 -9.08
C PRO A 209 -3.63 -17.61 -8.24
N LEU A 210 -2.87 -16.96 -7.35
CA LEU A 210 -3.37 -15.84 -6.53
C LEU A 210 -3.61 -14.58 -7.37
N HIS A 211 -2.96 -14.41 -8.53
CA HIS A 211 -3.13 -13.22 -9.38
C HIS A 211 -4.59 -13.03 -9.79
N ARG A 212 -5.32 -14.09 -10.11
CA ARG A 212 -6.74 -14.01 -10.47
C ARG A 212 -7.58 -13.42 -9.33
N SER A 213 -7.32 -13.85 -8.10
CA SER A 213 -8.00 -13.32 -6.90
C SER A 213 -7.60 -11.87 -6.66
N VAL A 214 -6.32 -11.54 -6.81
CA VAL A 214 -5.79 -10.19 -6.66
C VAL A 214 -6.39 -9.22 -7.68
N VAL A 215 -6.55 -9.61 -8.95
CA VAL A 215 -7.21 -8.79 -9.99
C VAL A 215 -8.65 -8.44 -9.62
N ARG A 216 -9.37 -9.38 -9.00
CA ARG A 216 -10.76 -9.20 -8.58
C ARG A 216 -10.93 -8.39 -7.30
N CYS A 217 -9.85 -8.16 -6.55
CA CYS A 217 -9.89 -7.30 -5.37
C CYS A 217 -10.45 -5.92 -5.74
N SER A 218 -11.01 -5.28 -4.73
CA SER A 218 -11.53 -3.91 -4.80
C SER A 218 -11.15 -3.11 -3.56
N HIS A 219 -10.21 -3.64 -2.79
CA HIS A 219 -9.59 -2.98 -1.66
C HIS A 219 -8.73 -1.80 -2.13
N HIS A 220 -8.67 -0.70 -1.36
CA HIS A 220 -7.90 0.50 -1.72
C HIS A 220 -6.39 0.24 -1.82
N ARG A 221 -5.90 -0.81 -1.14
CA ARG A 221 -4.49 -1.24 -1.19
C ARG A 221 -4.09 -2.11 -2.38
N GLN A 222 -5.03 -2.52 -3.23
CA GLN A 222 -4.75 -3.44 -4.35
C GLN A 222 -3.58 -2.96 -5.24
N ILE A 223 -3.71 -1.81 -5.88
CA ILE A 223 -2.70 -1.30 -6.81
C ILE A 223 -1.42 -0.85 -6.08
N PRO A 224 -1.48 -0.14 -4.93
CA PRO A 224 -0.27 0.17 -4.16
C PRO A 224 0.55 -1.08 -3.81
N ASP A 225 -0.12 -2.16 -3.40
CA ASP A 225 0.58 -3.39 -3.00
C ASP A 225 1.15 -4.15 -4.20
N ILE A 226 0.44 -4.17 -5.35
CA ILE A 226 0.97 -4.72 -6.61
C ILE A 226 2.23 -3.95 -7.05
N LEU A 227 2.18 -2.62 -7.03
CA LEU A 227 3.33 -1.79 -7.38
C LEU A 227 4.50 -2.01 -6.40
N GLY A 228 4.22 -2.15 -5.10
CA GLY A 228 5.23 -2.51 -4.10
C GLY A 228 5.89 -3.86 -4.40
N ILE A 229 5.11 -4.88 -4.76
CA ILE A 229 5.64 -6.18 -5.20
C ILE A 229 6.54 -6.02 -6.43
N LEU A 230 6.13 -5.25 -7.43
CA LEU A 230 6.95 -5.01 -8.62
C LEU A 230 8.27 -4.29 -8.28
N VAL A 231 8.25 -3.33 -7.35
CA VAL A 231 9.45 -2.66 -6.83
C VAL A 231 10.36 -3.66 -6.11
N MET A 232 9.79 -4.54 -5.27
CA MET A 232 10.54 -5.57 -4.56
C MET A 232 11.25 -6.54 -5.52
N VAL A 233 10.55 -6.99 -6.57
CA VAL A 233 11.12 -7.87 -7.59
C VAL A 233 12.19 -7.13 -8.40
N TRP A 234 11.94 -5.87 -8.78
CA TRP A 234 12.93 -5.03 -9.46
C TRP A 234 14.23 -4.89 -8.65
N ARG A 235 14.14 -4.59 -7.35
CA ARG A 235 15.31 -4.50 -6.44
C ARG A 235 16.13 -5.77 -6.36
N SER A 236 15.48 -6.92 -6.54
CA SER A 236 16.17 -8.22 -6.54
C SER A 236 16.91 -8.52 -7.85
N GLY A 237 16.81 -7.65 -8.86
CA GLY A 237 17.39 -7.84 -10.19
C GLY A 237 16.60 -8.78 -11.11
N ASN A 238 15.46 -9.32 -10.66
CA ASN A 238 14.68 -10.31 -11.39
C ASN A 238 13.70 -9.69 -12.40
N LYS A 239 14.23 -9.00 -13.42
CA LYS A 239 13.42 -8.33 -14.45
C LYS A 239 12.42 -9.25 -15.15
N LYS A 240 12.82 -10.50 -15.47
CA LYS A 240 11.92 -11.49 -16.10
C LYS A 240 10.68 -11.77 -15.26
N LEU A 241 10.87 -11.99 -13.95
CA LEU A 241 9.76 -12.21 -13.02
C LEU A 241 8.87 -10.97 -12.90
N GLN A 242 9.47 -9.76 -12.87
CA GLN A 242 8.74 -8.50 -12.81
C GLN A 242 7.80 -8.35 -14.02
N HIS A 243 8.30 -8.62 -15.23
CA HIS A 243 7.51 -8.57 -16.46
C HIS A 243 6.43 -9.66 -16.47
N SER A 244 6.76 -10.89 -16.05
CA SER A 244 5.80 -12.00 -15.96
C SER A 244 4.62 -11.69 -15.04
N ILE A 245 4.87 -11.10 -13.86
CA ILE A 245 3.81 -10.71 -12.93
C ILE A 245 2.93 -9.61 -13.55
N ARG A 246 3.55 -8.58 -14.13
CA ARG A 246 2.82 -7.51 -14.81
C ARG A 246 1.92 -8.05 -15.91
N ASP A 247 2.48 -8.82 -16.84
CA ASP A 247 1.79 -9.27 -18.05
C ASP A 247 0.61 -10.19 -17.71
N ASP A 248 0.78 -11.07 -16.71
CA ASP A 248 -0.30 -11.93 -16.23
C ASP A 248 -1.43 -11.12 -15.58
N LEU A 249 -1.11 -10.14 -14.73
CA LEU A 249 -2.11 -9.25 -14.13
C LEU A 249 -2.88 -8.43 -15.18
N VAL A 250 -2.19 -7.93 -16.21
CA VAL A 250 -2.84 -7.20 -17.32
C VAL A 250 -3.77 -8.12 -18.10
N ALA A 251 -3.31 -9.31 -18.47
CA ALA A 251 -4.11 -10.27 -19.23
C ALA A 251 -5.35 -10.72 -18.45
N LEU A 252 -5.18 -11.06 -17.16
CA LEU A 252 -6.28 -11.47 -16.29
C LEU A 252 -7.30 -10.34 -16.06
N ALA A 253 -6.85 -9.09 -15.96
CA ALA A 253 -7.74 -7.92 -15.85
C ALA A 253 -8.62 -7.78 -17.08
N ALA A 254 -8.05 -7.91 -18.28
CA ALA A 254 -8.79 -7.84 -19.53
C ALA A 254 -9.85 -8.94 -19.67
N GLN A 255 -9.56 -10.14 -19.14
CA GLN A 255 -10.45 -11.30 -19.15
C GLN A 255 -11.54 -11.25 -18.07
N SER A 256 -11.22 -10.70 -16.89
CA SER A 256 -12.07 -10.86 -15.68
C SER A 256 -12.87 -9.63 -15.30
N LEU A 257 -12.54 -8.44 -15.83
CA LEU A 257 -13.18 -7.19 -15.43
C LEU A 257 -13.89 -6.50 -16.61
N PRO A 258 -15.03 -5.82 -16.37
CA PRO A 258 -15.71 -5.02 -17.39
C PRO A 258 -14.80 -3.96 -18.00
N GLN A 259 -14.99 -3.65 -19.28
CA GLN A 259 -14.14 -2.72 -20.05
C GLN A 259 -13.99 -1.32 -19.42
N ASN A 260 -15.05 -0.80 -18.80
CA ASN A 260 -15.05 0.51 -18.16
C ASN A 260 -14.87 0.46 -16.62
N ASP A 261 -14.54 -0.71 -16.06
CA ASP A 261 -14.23 -0.81 -14.63
C ASP A 261 -12.91 -0.08 -14.33
N PRO A 262 -12.89 0.91 -13.42
CA PRO A 262 -11.66 1.65 -13.13
C PRO A 262 -10.51 0.75 -12.65
N ARG A 263 -10.80 -0.40 -12.04
CA ARG A 263 -9.79 -1.39 -11.63
C ARG A 263 -9.10 -2.04 -12.83
N ARG A 264 -9.87 -2.36 -13.87
CA ARG A 264 -9.31 -2.87 -15.13
C ARG A 264 -8.35 -1.86 -15.72
N LEU A 265 -8.75 -0.60 -15.77
CA LEU A 265 -7.95 0.49 -16.35
C LEU A 265 -6.67 0.76 -15.56
N MET A 266 -6.73 0.68 -14.22
CA MET A 266 -5.53 0.76 -13.37
C MET A 266 -4.57 -0.40 -13.65
N LEU A 267 -5.08 -1.63 -13.76
CA LEU A 267 -4.26 -2.82 -14.05
C LEU A 267 -3.66 -2.77 -15.47
N GLU A 268 -4.44 -2.43 -16.49
CA GLU A 268 -3.95 -2.25 -17.87
C GLU A 268 -2.86 -1.17 -17.96
N SER A 269 -2.94 -0.14 -17.12
CA SER A 269 -1.91 0.91 -17.06
C SER A 269 -0.55 0.38 -16.60
N LEU A 270 -0.50 -0.73 -15.84
CA LEU A 270 0.76 -1.38 -15.48
C LEU A 270 1.56 -1.80 -16.72
N GLY A 271 0.88 -2.17 -17.82
CA GLY A 271 1.49 -2.52 -19.10
C GLY A 271 2.22 -1.37 -19.79
N ARG A 272 1.96 -0.12 -19.37
CA ARG A 272 2.53 1.11 -19.95
C ARG A 272 3.49 1.84 -19.02
N LEU A 273 3.57 1.44 -17.75
CA LEU A 273 4.50 2.06 -16.81
C LEU A 273 5.94 1.67 -17.14
N ASP A 274 6.83 2.66 -17.00
CA ASP A 274 8.28 2.43 -17.04
C ASP A 274 8.71 1.63 -15.80
N LEU A 275 8.94 0.33 -16.00
CA LEU A 275 9.34 -0.58 -14.93
C LEU A 275 10.75 -0.33 -14.39
N ASP A 276 11.62 0.34 -15.16
CA ASP A 276 12.97 0.69 -14.69
C ASP A 276 12.94 1.91 -13.75
N GLN A 277 11.89 2.74 -13.83
CA GLN A 277 11.61 3.87 -12.93
C GLN A 277 10.44 3.59 -11.97
N ILE A 278 10.13 2.31 -11.72
CA ILE A 278 8.92 1.92 -10.97
C ILE A 278 8.89 2.42 -9.54
N ARG A 279 10.04 2.52 -8.85
CA ARG A 279 10.11 2.93 -7.44
C ARG A 279 9.57 4.34 -7.19
N PRO A 280 10.10 5.41 -7.82
CA PRO A 280 9.57 6.76 -7.59
C PRO A 280 8.10 6.89 -8.04
N LEU A 281 7.68 6.20 -9.11
CA LEU A 281 6.28 6.14 -9.54
C LEU A 281 5.37 5.50 -8.49
N TYR A 282 5.81 4.38 -7.90
CA TYR A 282 5.10 3.71 -6.79
C TYR A 282 4.93 4.65 -5.59
N LEU A 283 6.00 5.30 -5.14
CA LEU A 283 5.94 6.19 -3.98
C LEU A 283 5.01 7.39 -4.23
N ALA A 284 5.06 7.98 -5.43
CA ALA A 284 4.17 9.06 -5.83
C ALA A 284 2.70 8.60 -5.90
N PHE A 285 2.47 7.38 -6.40
CA PHE A 285 1.15 6.76 -6.47
C PHE A 285 0.57 6.47 -5.07
N ASP A 286 1.36 5.91 -4.15
CA ASP A 286 0.92 5.65 -2.77
C ASP A 286 0.61 6.96 -2.02
N ALA A 287 1.43 8.00 -2.20
CA ALA A 287 1.16 9.32 -1.65
C ALA A 287 -0.17 9.90 -2.17
N TYR A 288 -0.47 9.71 -3.46
CA TYR A 288 -1.75 10.09 -4.04
C TYR A 288 -2.93 9.31 -3.43
N CYS A 289 -2.82 7.98 -3.35
CA CYS A 289 -3.84 7.13 -2.74
C CYS A 289 -4.12 7.50 -1.28
N ARG A 290 -3.07 7.72 -0.48
CA ARG A 290 -3.19 8.19 0.91
C ARG A 290 -3.90 9.54 0.97
N SER A 291 -3.55 10.48 0.08
CA SER A 291 -4.20 11.78 0.04
C SER A 291 -5.69 11.70 -0.31
N LEU A 292 -6.09 10.85 -1.26
CA LEU A 292 -7.49 10.60 -1.57
C LEU A 292 -8.24 9.96 -0.40
N TRP A 293 -7.59 9.01 0.28
CA TRP A 293 -8.15 8.34 1.44
C TRP A 293 -8.43 9.31 2.59
N MET A 294 -7.42 10.10 2.98
CA MET A 294 -7.52 11.04 4.10
C MET A 294 -8.55 12.15 3.84
N GLU A 295 -8.82 12.50 2.58
CA GLU A 295 -9.87 13.47 2.23
C GLU A 295 -11.29 12.94 2.44
N ARG A 296 -11.48 11.62 2.39
CA ARG A 296 -12.80 10.97 2.43
C ARG A 296 -13.07 10.26 3.75
N ALA A 297 -12.05 9.65 4.35
CA ALA A 297 -12.13 9.03 5.67
C ALA A 297 -12.17 10.11 6.75
N SER A 298 -13.35 10.69 6.97
CA SER A 298 -13.58 11.75 7.95
C SER A 298 -13.58 11.25 9.39
N GLY A 299 -13.25 12.13 10.33
CA GLY A 299 -13.32 11.87 11.78
C GLY A 299 -11.93 11.94 12.42
N SER A 300 -11.37 10.78 12.73
CA SER A 300 -10.08 10.65 13.41
C SER A 300 -8.93 10.40 12.43
N ILE A 301 -7.85 11.17 12.58
CA ILE A 301 -6.60 10.97 11.83
C ILE A 301 -6.02 9.57 12.12
N ILE A 302 -6.10 9.11 13.36
CA ILE A 302 -5.63 7.78 13.78
C ILE A 302 -6.41 6.69 13.04
N LYS A 303 -7.75 6.77 13.06
CA LYS A 303 -8.62 5.78 12.41
C LYS A 303 -8.47 5.80 10.89
N ALA A 304 -8.38 6.97 10.28
CA ALA A 304 -8.13 7.10 8.85
C ALA A 304 -6.77 6.50 8.47
N TYR A 305 -5.72 6.77 9.25
CA TYR A 305 -4.38 6.24 9.04
C TYR A 305 -4.32 4.71 9.14
N ILE A 306 -4.84 4.11 10.22
CA ILE A 306 -4.79 2.65 10.40
C ILE A 306 -5.72 1.91 9.44
N SER A 307 -6.83 2.55 9.02
CA SER A 307 -7.71 2.00 8.00
C SER A 307 -7.06 2.01 6.61
N TYR A 308 -6.18 2.98 6.32
CA TYR A 308 -5.39 2.98 5.10
C TYR A 308 -4.32 1.88 5.14
N ASN A 309 -3.44 1.90 6.14
CA ASN A 309 -2.23 1.08 6.17
C ASN A 309 -2.51 -0.40 6.46
N GLN A 310 -3.35 -0.70 7.46
CA GLN A 310 -3.74 -2.05 7.87
C GLN A 310 -2.56 -3.02 8.10
N ALA A 311 -1.38 -2.50 8.42
CA ALA A 311 -0.14 -3.22 8.69
C ALA A 311 0.72 -2.36 9.61
N HIS A 312 1.70 -2.96 10.29
CA HIS A 312 2.60 -2.25 11.21
C HIS A 312 3.98 -1.92 10.64
N PHE A 313 4.29 -2.40 9.44
CA PHE A 313 5.52 -2.09 8.71
C PHE A 313 5.23 -1.90 7.21
N PRO A 314 6.03 -1.10 6.50
CA PRO A 314 5.87 -0.93 5.06
C PRO A 314 6.18 -2.23 4.34
N ARG A 315 5.39 -2.56 3.31
CA ARG A 315 5.62 -3.76 2.50
C ARG A 315 6.89 -3.70 1.67
N THR A 316 7.33 -2.52 1.23
CA THR A 316 8.50 -2.41 0.33
C THR A 316 9.34 -1.15 0.56
N ASP A 317 8.69 0.02 0.58
CA ASP A 317 9.34 1.28 0.97
C ASP A 317 8.50 1.96 2.04
N GLU A 318 9.18 2.73 2.90
CA GLU A 318 8.54 3.54 3.94
C GLU A 318 7.62 4.58 3.31
N GLY A 319 8.10 5.40 2.37
CA GLY A 319 7.28 6.46 1.76
C GLY A 319 6.53 7.27 2.82
N GLY A 320 5.21 7.41 2.68
CA GLY A 320 4.35 8.03 3.70
C GLY A 320 3.82 7.07 4.78
N PHE A 321 4.35 5.85 4.89
CA PHE A 321 3.86 4.83 5.82
C PHE A 321 3.91 5.33 7.25
N TYR A 322 5.02 5.92 7.71
CA TYR A 322 5.19 6.43 9.08
C TYR A 322 4.65 7.85 9.30
N SER A 323 3.81 8.38 8.41
CA SER A 323 3.35 9.78 8.48
C SER A 323 2.64 10.17 9.79
N LEU A 324 2.15 9.20 10.57
CA LEU A 324 1.55 9.46 11.88
C LEU A 324 2.57 9.82 12.96
N TYR A 325 3.81 9.35 12.85
CA TYR A 325 4.88 9.55 13.86
C TYR A 325 6.07 10.34 13.32
N GLU A 326 6.09 10.63 12.03
CA GLU A 326 7.20 11.30 11.35
C GLU A 326 7.51 12.66 11.99
N GLY A 327 8.79 12.89 12.30
CA GLY A 327 9.29 14.10 12.95
C GLY A 327 8.95 14.25 14.45
N MET A 328 8.21 13.31 15.05
CA MET A 328 7.78 13.43 16.45
C MET A 328 8.90 13.12 17.47
N THR A 329 8.88 13.84 18.60
CA THR A 329 9.68 13.51 19.80
C THR A 329 9.09 12.32 20.55
N LEU A 330 9.82 11.74 21.50
CA LEU A 330 9.30 10.65 22.34
C LEU A 330 7.99 11.04 23.04
N GLY A 331 7.94 12.21 23.66
CA GLY A 331 6.74 12.69 24.35
C GLY A 331 5.54 12.85 23.40
N SER A 332 5.76 13.34 22.19
CA SER A 332 4.71 13.42 21.16
C SER A 332 4.22 12.03 20.74
N ILE A 333 5.13 11.06 20.55
CA ILE A 333 4.76 9.67 20.24
C ILE A 333 3.92 9.07 21.38
N GLN A 334 4.33 9.26 22.65
CA GLN A 334 3.58 8.79 23.81
C GLN A 334 2.16 9.39 23.87
N ASN A 335 2.03 10.70 23.59
CA ASN A 335 0.73 11.35 23.54
C ASN A 335 -0.16 10.78 22.43
N THR A 336 0.39 10.53 21.24
CA THR A 336 -0.34 9.87 20.16
C THR A 336 -0.75 8.45 20.55
N LEU A 337 0.13 7.66 21.19
CA LEU A 337 -0.21 6.30 21.65
C LEU A 337 -1.27 6.30 22.74
N ALA A 338 -1.29 7.30 23.63
CA ALA A 338 -2.36 7.47 24.61
C ALA A 338 -3.71 7.80 23.93
N GLN A 339 -3.71 8.59 22.85
CA GLN A 339 -4.90 8.82 22.03
C GLN A 339 -5.36 7.54 21.33
N VAL A 340 -4.42 6.74 20.81
CA VAL A 340 -4.72 5.42 20.23
C VAL A 340 -5.42 4.52 21.25
N ASP A 341 -4.96 4.50 22.49
CA ASP A 341 -5.57 3.73 23.58
C ASP A 341 -6.96 4.23 23.98
N ALA A 342 -7.23 5.52 23.82
CA ALA A 342 -8.55 6.09 24.10
C ALA A 342 -9.56 5.84 22.95
N GLU A 343 -9.08 5.79 21.71
CA GLU A 343 -9.93 5.68 20.53
C GLU A 343 -10.24 4.25 20.08
N LEU A 344 -9.41 3.28 20.47
CA LEU A 344 -9.47 1.88 20.07
C LEU A 344 -9.43 0.97 21.31
N GLU A 345 -10.02 -0.21 21.20
CA GLU A 345 -9.97 -1.19 22.27
C GLU A 345 -8.51 -1.59 22.57
N ARG A 346 -8.15 -1.61 23.85
CA ARG A 346 -6.78 -1.74 24.36
C ARG A 346 -5.99 -2.95 23.84
N TYR A 347 -6.67 -4.07 23.57
CA TYR A 347 -6.08 -5.30 23.06
C TYR A 347 -6.57 -5.66 21.65
N SER A 348 -7.24 -4.72 20.97
CA SER A 348 -7.58 -4.89 19.56
C SER A 348 -6.33 -4.92 18.70
N HIS A 349 -6.42 -5.64 17.58
CA HIS A 349 -5.34 -5.73 16.61
C HIS A 349 -4.93 -4.34 16.11
N GLU A 350 -5.88 -3.45 15.81
CA GLU A 350 -5.60 -2.11 15.33
C GLU A 350 -4.85 -1.23 16.33
N ASN A 351 -5.15 -1.35 17.62
CA ASN A 351 -4.39 -0.67 18.67
C ASN A 351 -2.94 -1.20 18.69
N MET A 352 -2.77 -2.52 18.78
CA MET A 352 -1.45 -3.16 18.80
C MET A 352 -0.62 -2.81 17.56
N LEU A 353 -1.24 -2.80 16.37
CA LEU A 353 -0.59 -2.43 15.12
C LEU A 353 -0.03 -1.00 15.15
N LEU A 354 -0.75 -0.04 15.74
CA LEU A 354 -0.30 1.34 15.84
C LEU A 354 0.87 1.48 16.81
N TRP A 355 0.83 0.78 17.93
CA TRP A 355 1.97 0.67 18.83
C TRP A 355 3.20 0.06 18.14
N HIS A 356 3.04 -1.06 17.42
CA HIS A 356 4.11 -1.67 16.62
C HIS A 356 4.62 -0.73 15.53
N THR A 357 3.74 0.06 14.92
CA THR A 357 4.12 1.04 13.89
C THR A 357 5.03 2.13 14.48
N ALA A 358 4.73 2.63 15.68
CA ALA A 358 5.59 3.59 16.37
C ALA A 358 6.97 2.99 16.70
N ILE A 359 6.98 1.75 17.18
CA ILE A 359 8.22 1.00 17.48
C ILE A 359 9.08 0.84 16.21
N GLN A 360 8.47 0.41 15.09
CA GLN A 360 9.15 0.24 13.81
C GLN A 360 9.63 1.57 13.22
N TYR A 361 8.87 2.65 13.41
CA TYR A 361 9.32 3.99 13.06
C TYR A 361 10.60 4.36 13.84
N LEU A 362 10.64 4.16 15.16
CA LEU A 362 11.83 4.43 15.96
C LEU A 362 13.03 3.59 15.52
N TRP A 363 12.81 2.32 15.16
CA TRP A 363 13.84 1.47 14.56
C TRP A 363 14.38 2.05 13.24
N SER A 364 13.50 2.46 12.32
CA SER A 364 13.91 3.05 11.03
C SER A 364 14.76 4.31 11.18
N ARG A 365 14.52 5.08 12.26
CA ARG A 365 15.26 6.31 12.60
C ARG A 365 16.44 6.05 13.54
N ARG A 366 16.78 4.79 13.83
CA ARG A 366 17.87 4.38 14.74
C ARG A 366 17.76 4.93 16.17
N ARG A 367 16.53 5.23 16.62
CA ARG A 367 16.24 5.74 17.98
C ARG A 367 16.00 4.57 18.94
N TYR A 368 17.00 3.70 19.07
CA TYR A 368 16.86 2.39 19.71
C TYR A 368 16.50 2.44 21.20
N THR A 369 17.03 3.42 21.95
CA THR A 369 16.68 3.61 23.37
C THR A 369 15.19 3.93 23.54
N GLU A 370 14.66 4.80 22.70
CA GLU A 370 13.24 5.16 22.73
C GLU A 370 12.36 4.01 22.26
N MET A 371 12.82 3.26 21.25
CA MET A 371 12.14 2.04 20.80
C MET A 371 12.03 1.05 21.95
N SER A 372 13.13 0.78 22.66
CA SER A 372 13.16 -0.14 23.81
C SER A 372 12.19 0.31 24.90
N TYR A 373 12.15 1.62 25.20
CA TYR A 373 11.21 2.19 26.16
C TYR A 373 9.74 1.93 25.76
N ILE A 374 9.35 2.26 24.52
CA ILE A 374 7.97 2.03 24.04
C ILE A 374 7.63 0.53 24.00
N CYS A 375 8.55 -0.32 23.54
CA CYS A 375 8.41 -1.77 23.55
C CYS A 375 8.19 -2.32 24.98
N ALA A 376 8.98 -1.86 25.95
CA ALA A 376 8.88 -2.32 27.34
C ALA A 376 7.52 -1.93 27.96
N HIS A 377 6.99 -0.74 27.63
CA HIS A 377 5.65 -0.34 28.05
C HIS A 377 4.55 -1.24 27.47
N LEU A 378 4.65 -1.61 26.19
CA LEU A 378 3.69 -2.51 25.56
C LEU A 378 3.82 -3.96 26.08
N SER A 379 5.04 -4.44 26.28
CA SER A 379 5.34 -5.73 26.92
C SER A 379 4.73 -5.81 28.32
N LYS A 380 4.92 -4.77 29.14
CA LYS A 380 4.30 -4.68 30.47
C LYS A 380 2.78 -4.77 30.40
N ARG A 381 2.14 -4.15 29.41
CA ARG A 381 0.69 -4.26 29.19
C ARG A 381 0.29 -5.71 28.86
N ILE A 382 1.02 -6.40 27.99
CA ILE A 382 0.73 -7.80 27.67
C ILE A 382 0.89 -8.69 28.90
N ASN A 383 1.94 -8.48 29.70
CA ASN A 383 2.19 -9.24 30.93
C ASN A 383 1.06 -9.08 31.96
N GLN A 384 0.27 -8.00 31.92
CA GLN A 384 -0.91 -7.83 32.79
C GLN A 384 -2.05 -8.80 32.48
N LEU A 385 -2.06 -9.45 31.31
CA LEU A 385 -3.02 -10.52 31.01
C LEU A 385 -2.77 -11.77 31.89
N GLY A 386 -1.54 -11.92 32.40
CA GLY A 386 -1.15 -13.06 33.23
C GLY A 386 -0.87 -14.34 32.45
N THR A 387 -0.44 -15.37 33.17
CA THR A 387 -0.13 -16.71 32.61
C THR A 387 -1.37 -17.48 32.18
N ASP A 388 -2.50 -17.18 32.81
CA ASP A 388 -3.75 -17.95 32.72
C ASP A 388 -4.64 -17.47 31.57
N PHE A 389 -4.27 -16.38 30.89
CA PHE A 389 -5.01 -15.91 29.73
C PHE A 389 -4.97 -16.93 28.60
N ASP A 390 -6.15 -17.37 28.16
CA ASP A 390 -6.30 -18.34 27.09
C ASP A 390 -6.14 -17.68 25.71
N TYR A 391 -4.90 -17.66 25.23
CA TYR A 391 -4.56 -17.17 23.90
C TYR A 391 -5.15 -17.98 22.75
N THR A 392 -5.69 -19.19 22.99
CA THR A 392 -6.33 -19.98 21.93
C THR A 392 -7.66 -19.35 21.48
N GLN A 393 -8.33 -18.63 22.39
CA GLN A 393 -9.55 -17.88 22.12
C GLN A 393 -9.30 -16.59 21.32
N ASN A 394 -8.08 -16.03 21.39
CA ASN A 394 -7.69 -14.85 20.63
C ASN A 394 -6.32 -15.02 19.98
N ARG A 395 -6.31 -15.75 18.86
CA ARG A 395 -5.09 -16.04 18.09
C ARG A 395 -4.40 -14.79 17.55
N GLN A 396 -5.15 -13.71 17.28
CA GLN A 396 -4.57 -12.45 16.79
C GLN A 396 -3.81 -11.73 17.91
N LEU A 397 -4.38 -11.65 19.11
CA LEU A 397 -3.69 -11.08 20.26
C LEU A 397 -2.42 -11.88 20.61
N ASN A 398 -2.46 -13.21 20.49
CA ASN A 398 -1.26 -14.04 20.65
C ASN A 398 -0.14 -13.65 19.67
N GLN A 399 -0.50 -13.43 18.40
CA GLN A 399 0.43 -13.00 17.36
C GLN A 399 0.97 -11.58 17.63
N ASP A 400 0.12 -10.65 18.04
CA ASP A 400 0.51 -9.27 18.34
C ASP A 400 1.40 -9.19 19.59
N ALA A 401 1.11 -10.01 20.59
CA ALA A 401 1.92 -10.13 21.78
C ALA A 401 3.30 -10.73 21.48
N ALA A 402 3.37 -11.81 20.68
CA ALA A 402 4.64 -12.43 20.28
C ALA A 402 5.49 -11.45 19.46
N THR A 403 4.85 -10.67 18.57
CA THR A 403 5.50 -9.60 17.81
C THR A 403 6.07 -8.52 18.74
N THR A 404 5.37 -8.18 19.83
CA THR A 404 5.87 -7.20 20.81
C THR A 404 7.16 -7.67 21.48
N PHE A 405 7.21 -8.92 21.94
CA PHE A 405 8.40 -9.49 22.55
C PHE A 405 9.55 -9.62 21.55
N LEU A 406 9.26 -10.02 20.31
CA LEU A 406 10.26 -10.04 19.24
C LEU A 406 10.89 -8.66 19.03
N LEU A 407 10.08 -7.60 18.96
CA LEU A 407 10.58 -6.23 18.80
C LEU A 407 11.37 -5.72 20.02
N LEU A 408 10.93 -6.08 21.23
CA LEU A 408 11.68 -5.76 22.45
C LEU A 408 13.05 -6.46 22.46
N GLY A 409 13.10 -7.74 22.09
CA GLY A 409 14.36 -8.49 21.96
C GLY A 409 15.31 -7.87 20.94
N LEU A 410 14.79 -7.44 19.79
CA LEU A 410 15.59 -6.72 18.78
C LEU A 410 16.14 -5.39 19.32
N SER A 411 15.36 -4.67 20.14
CA SER A 411 15.82 -3.43 20.77
C SER A 411 16.95 -3.68 21.79
N TYR A 412 16.87 -4.76 22.56
CA TYR A 412 17.93 -5.14 23.51
C TYR A 412 19.18 -5.63 22.79
N GLU A 413 19.03 -6.40 21.70
CA GLU A 413 20.16 -6.85 20.89
C GLU A 413 20.99 -5.66 20.40
N VAL A 414 20.35 -4.66 19.78
CA VAL A 414 21.05 -3.50 19.20
C VAL A 414 21.64 -2.58 20.27
N LEU A 415 21.06 -2.56 21.48
CA LEU A 415 21.58 -1.82 22.62
C LEU A 415 22.70 -2.56 23.38
N GLY A 416 23.05 -3.80 22.98
CA GLY A 416 24.13 -4.56 23.59
C GLY A 416 23.75 -5.33 24.86
N TYR A 417 22.48 -5.70 25.01
CA TYR A 417 21.98 -6.50 26.14
C TYR A 417 21.60 -7.93 25.68
N PRO A 418 22.58 -8.81 25.38
CA PRO A 418 22.31 -10.09 24.73
C PRO A 418 21.47 -11.05 25.59
N TYR A 419 21.67 -11.09 26.91
CA TYR A 419 20.87 -11.94 27.79
C TYR A 419 19.40 -11.50 27.85
N SER A 420 19.14 -10.20 27.94
CA SER A 420 17.77 -9.66 27.87
C SER A 420 17.15 -9.92 26.51
N ALA A 421 17.89 -9.71 25.42
CA ALA A 421 17.42 -9.99 24.06
C ALA A 421 16.99 -11.46 23.89
N ARG A 422 17.84 -12.38 24.37
CA ARG A 422 17.57 -13.82 24.37
C ARG A 422 16.26 -14.17 25.06
N LEU A 423 16.03 -13.66 26.27
CA LEU A 423 14.80 -13.93 27.04
C LEU A 423 13.54 -13.49 26.27
N GLU A 424 13.59 -12.34 25.62
CA GLU A 424 12.43 -11.85 24.86
C GLU A 424 12.19 -12.64 23.56
N PHE A 425 13.25 -13.13 22.90
CA PHE A 425 13.11 -14.03 21.76
C PHE A 425 12.52 -15.38 22.19
N GLU A 426 12.94 -15.91 23.34
CA GLU A 426 12.36 -17.10 23.95
C GLU A 426 10.87 -16.90 24.27
N HIS A 427 10.51 -15.80 24.95
CA HIS A 427 9.11 -15.47 25.24
C HIS A 427 8.26 -15.38 23.98
N ALA A 428 8.75 -14.72 22.93
CA ALA A 428 8.03 -14.62 21.66
C ALA A 428 7.74 -16.00 21.04
N ALA A 429 8.72 -16.91 21.04
CA ALA A 429 8.56 -18.27 20.52
C ALA A 429 7.59 -19.11 21.37
N GLN A 430 7.79 -19.12 22.69
CA GLN A 430 6.93 -19.86 23.63
C GLN A 430 5.48 -19.38 23.59
N LEU A 431 5.26 -18.08 23.39
CA LEU A 431 3.91 -17.55 23.29
C LEU A 431 3.19 -18.08 22.06
N ARG A 432 3.88 -18.17 20.91
CA ARG A 432 3.32 -18.78 19.70
C ARG A 432 3.03 -20.27 19.90
N ASP A 433 3.90 -21.00 20.59
CA ASP A 433 3.72 -22.43 20.87
C ASP A 433 2.42 -22.77 21.63
N LYS A 434 1.78 -21.78 22.28
CA LYS A 434 0.45 -21.96 22.91
C LYS A 434 -0.70 -22.16 21.90
N VAL A 435 -0.55 -21.70 20.67
CA VAL A 435 -1.64 -21.63 19.66
C VAL A 435 -1.32 -22.42 18.40
N ILE A 436 -0.04 -22.56 18.07
CA ILE A 436 0.44 -23.33 16.92
C ILE A 436 1.28 -24.51 17.38
N SER A 437 1.16 -25.62 16.67
CA SER A 437 2.02 -26.78 16.94
C SER A 437 3.49 -26.44 16.63
N THR A 438 4.41 -26.99 17.44
CA THR A 438 5.85 -26.66 17.38
C THR A 438 6.53 -27.04 16.06
N ASP A 439 5.91 -27.92 15.28
CA ASP A 439 6.32 -28.42 13.97
C ASP A 439 5.61 -27.72 12.79
N MET A 440 4.65 -26.84 13.06
CA MET A 440 4.00 -26.02 12.04
C MET A 440 4.83 -24.77 11.73
N TRP A 441 4.90 -24.39 10.45
CA TRP A 441 5.60 -23.17 10.05
C TRP A 441 4.79 -21.92 10.42
N ASP A 442 5.45 -20.99 11.13
CA ASP A 442 4.91 -19.68 11.49
C ASP A 442 6.02 -18.62 11.40
N PRO A 443 5.74 -17.46 10.75
CA PRO A 443 6.78 -16.48 10.46
C PRO A 443 7.34 -15.80 11.71
N THR A 444 6.50 -15.43 12.68
CA THR A 444 6.94 -14.73 13.90
C THR A 444 7.72 -15.66 14.81
N ARG A 445 7.24 -16.89 14.99
CA ARG A 445 7.97 -17.93 15.73
C ARG A 445 9.33 -18.21 15.10
N LYS A 446 9.37 -18.41 13.78
CA LYS A 446 10.62 -18.68 13.06
C LYS A 446 11.61 -17.52 13.19
N ALA A 447 11.14 -16.28 13.08
CA ALA A 447 11.99 -15.10 13.27
C ALA A 447 12.55 -15.00 14.70
N ALA A 448 11.73 -15.30 15.71
CA ALA A 448 12.18 -15.34 17.10
C ALA A 448 13.22 -16.45 17.34
N LEU A 449 12.97 -17.66 16.84
CA LEU A 449 13.92 -18.77 16.96
C LEU A 449 15.24 -18.50 16.23
N ASP A 450 15.22 -17.93 15.04
CA ASP A 450 16.44 -17.55 14.31
C ASP A 450 17.29 -16.59 15.16
N LYS A 451 16.66 -15.57 15.72
CA LYS A 451 17.31 -14.54 16.54
C LYS A 451 17.82 -15.10 17.86
N TRP A 452 17.06 -15.99 18.48
CA TRP A 452 17.50 -16.73 19.65
C TRP A 452 18.76 -17.56 19.35
N VAL A 453 18.76 -18.35 18.26
CA VAL A 453 19.93 -19.14 17.83
C VAL A 453 21.15 -18.25 17.58
N GLU A 454 20.96 -17.08 16.96
CA GLU A 454 22.04 -16.11 16.71
C GLU A 454 22.67 -15.63 18.02
N ILE A 455 21.85 -15.22 19.00
CA ILE A 455 22.32 -14.74 20.30
C ILE A 455 22.97 -15.87 21.10
N ASP A 456 22.35 -17.05 21.18
CA ASP A 456 22.88 -18.19 21.92
C ASP A 456 24.29 -18.56 21.44
N ARG A 457 24.51 -18.60 20.12
CA ARG A 457 25.86 -18.81 19.56
C ARG A 457 26.83 -17.73 19.97
N ARG A 458 26.39 -16.47 20.01
CA ARG A 458 27.22 -15.32 20.38
C ARG A 458 27.64 -15.35 21.85
N ILE A 459 26.77 -15.84 22.75
CA ILE A 459 27.03 -15.91 24.19
C ILE A 459 27.56 -17.28 24.67
N GLY A 460 27.74 -18.25 23.78
CA GLY A 460 28.32 -19.56 24.09
C GLY A 460 27.32 -20.67 24.47
N GLU A 461 26.02 -20.44 24.34
CA GLU A 461 24.93 -21.38 24.63
C GLU A 461 24.69 -22.38 23.47
N THR A 462 25.72 -23.15 23.12
CA THR A 462 25.74 -23.99 21.91
C THR A 462 24.71 -25.13 21.91
N HIS A 463 24.36 -25.65 23.08
CA HIS A 463 23.33 -26.70 23.23
C HIS A 463 21.94 -26.19 22.84
N THR A 464 21.52 -25.08 23.45
CA THR A 464 20.22 -24.43 23.18
C THR A 464 20.12 -23.97 21.72
N ALA A 465 21.21 -23.40 21.17
CA ALA A 465 21.28 -23.03 19.75
C ALA A 465 21.05 -24.25 18.82
N THR A 466 21.54 -25.43 19.19
CA THR A 466 21.38 -26.66 18.42
C THR A 466 19.94 -27.16 18.46
N ILE A 467 19.31 -27.14 19.65
CA ILE A 467 17.88 -27.50 19.81
C ILE A 467 16.99 -26.59 18.96
N SER A 468 17.15 -25.27 19.10
CA SER A 468 16.35 -24.29 18.35
C SER A 468 16.58 -24.38 16.84
N SER A 469 17.82 -24.64 16.41
CA SER A 469 18.13 -24.92 14.99
C SER A 469 17.42 -26.17 14.48
N SER A 470 17.30 -27.21 15.31
CA SER A 470 16.57 -28.44 14.97
C SER A 470 15.06 -28.17 14.85
N LEU A 471 14.48 -27.38 15.75
CA LEU A 471 13.08 -26.95 15.66
C LEU A 471 12.80 -26.19 14.37
N ILE A 472 13.65 -25.23 13.99
CA ILE A 472 13.52 -24.51 12.72
C ILE A 472 13.55 -25.48 11.53
N LYS A 473 14.45 -26.47 11.53
CA LYS A 473 14.51 -27.48 10.47
C LYS A 473 13.24 -28.34 10.41
N LYS A 474 12.66 -28.71 11.56
CA LYS A 474 11.41 -29.49 11.62
C LYS A 474 10.23 -28.73 11.00
N MET A 475 10.14 -27.42 11.22
CA MET A 475 9.07 -26.57 10.66
C MET A 475 9.00 -26.59 9.12
N TYR A 476 10.12 -26.86 8.44
CA TYR A 476 10.17 -26.94 6.97
C TYR A 476 9.92 -28.36 6.43
N ARG A 477 9.99 -29.41 7.26
CA ARG A 477 9.79 -30.81 6.81
C ARG A 477 8.32 -31.18 6.65
N THR A 478 7.46 -30.65 7.52
CA THR A 478 6.00 -30.80 7.46
C THR A 478 5.36 -30.06 6.28
N GLY A 479 6.02 -29.03 5.75
CA GLY A 479 5.61 -28.34 4.52
C GLY A 479 5.91 -29.12 3.24
N SER A 480 6.91 -29.99 3.23
CA SER A 480 7.28 -30.82 2.07
C SER A 480 6.65 -32.21 2.07
N SER A 481 5.89 -32.59 3.11
CA SER A 481 5.25 -33.92 3.23
C SER A 481 3.72 -33.88 3.20
N ALA A 482 3.10 -32.72 3.00
CA ALA A 482 1.63 -32.58 2.97
C ALA A 482 1.03 -32.82 1.57
N ASP A 483 1.82 -33.35 0.62
CA ASP A 483 1.38 -33.72 -0.74
C ASP A 483 1.26 -35.25 -0.95
N GLU A 484 1.22 -36.02 0.13
CA GLU A 484 0.83 -37.44 0.06
C GLU A 484 -0.62 -37.64 0.52
N ARG A 485 -1.51 -37.65 -0.48
CA ARG A 485 -2.76 -38.44 -0.56
C ARG A 485 -3.68 -38.38 0.67
N VAL A 486 -4.65 -37.49 0.64
CA VAL A 486 -5.95 -37.77 1.28
C VAL A 486 -6.81 -38.53 0.25
N PRO A 487 -7.14 -39.82 0.44
CA PRO A 487 -8.10 -40.50 -0.41
C PRO A 487 -9.48 -39.87 -0.19
N ALA A 488 -10.24 -39.67 -1.28
CA ALA A 488 -11.63 -39.27 -1.19
C ALA A 488 -12.43 -40.27 -0.32
N PRO A 489 -13.35 -39.81 0.55
CA PRO A 489 -14.24 -40.71 1.25
C PRO A 489 -15.15 -41.44 0.25
N PRO A 490 -15.48 -42.72 0.47
CA PRO A 490 -16.31 -43.48 -0.45
C PRO A 490 -17.71 -42.86 -0.52
N ALA A 491 -18.21 -42.71 -1.75
CA ALA A 491 -19.59 -42.31 -2.00
C ALA A 491 -20.52 -43.39 -1.44
N THR A 492 -21.32 -43.03 -0.44
CA THR A 492 -22.47 -43.84 -0.03
C THR A 492 -23.66 -43.48 -0.91
N THR A 493 -24.08 -44.48 -1.69
CA THR A 493 -25.38 -44.60 -2.35
C THR A 493 -26.55 -44.54 -1.38
#